data_AF-A0A979GAD6-F1
#
_entry.id   AF-A0A979GAD6-F1
#
_cell.length_a   1.000
_cell.length_b   1.000
_cell.length_c   1.000
_cell.angle_alpha   90.00
_cell.angle_beta   90.00
_cell.angle_gamma   90.00
#
_symmetry.space_group_name_H-M   'P 1'
#
loop_
_entity.id
_entity.type
_entity.pdbx_description
1 polymer ?
#
loop_
_entity_poly.entity_id
_entity_poly.type
_entity_poly.pdbx_seq_one_letter_code
_entity_poly.pdbx_strand_id
1 'polypeptide(L)' 'MDNANKYVGMWVTRDGYIRHELLPNGRYDEARGNKKSAYQGSYIITGDHIDYKDDTGFTADGDFREGILYHAGMVLYRED' A
#
# COMPACT_ATOMS: atom_id res chain seq x y z
N MET A 1 -18.71 -3.08 -7.15
CA MET A 1 -17.87 -4.31 -7.10
C MET A 1 -16.40 -3.93 -7.29
N ASP A 2 -15.97 -2.88 -6.57
CA ASP A 2 -14.83 -2.87 -5.66
C ASP A 2 -13.56 -3.62 -6.14
N ASN A 3 -12.92 -3.11 -7.19
CA ASN A 3 -11.58 -3.54 -7.64
C ASN A 3 -10.53 -3.50 -6.51
N ALA A 4 -10.78 -2.75 -5.45
CA ALA A 4 -9.90 -2.66 -4.29
C ALA A 4 -9.60 -4.02 -3.66
N ASN A 5 -10.58 -4.94 -3.66
CA ASN A 5 -10.44 -6.24 -3.02
C ASN A 5 -9.36 -7.12 -3.66
N LYS A 6 -8.98 -6.86 -4.91
CA LYS A 6 -7.91 -7.60 -5.60
C LYS A 6 -6.53 -7.32 -5.00
N TYR A 7 -6.30 -6.09 -4.53
CA TYR A 7 -5.00 -5.62 -4.05
C TYR A 7 -4.90 -5.59 -2.51
N VAL A 8 -6.03 -5.81 -1.82
CA VAL A 8 -6.06 -6.04 -0.37
C VAL A 8 -5.10 -7.18 0.01
N GLY A 9 -4.30 -6.94 1.04
CA GLY A 9 -3.24 -7.84 1.47
C GLY A 9 -2.00 -7.09 1.93
N MET A 10 -0.98 -7.84 2.33
CA MET A 10 0.27 -7.28 2.80
C MET A 10 1.28 -7.14 1.66
N TRP A 11 1.94 -6.00 1.60
CA TRP A 11 2.94 -5.66 0.59
C TRP A 11 4.25 -5.38 1.27
N VAL A 12 5.30 -6.13 0.94
CA VAL A 12 6.59 -6.06 1.62
C VAL A 12 7.69 -5.69 0.65
N THR A 13 8.65 -4.87 1.08
CA THR A 13 9.86 -4.65 0.28
C THR A 13 10.67 -5.94 0.19
N ARG A 14 11.55 -6.03 -0.81
CA ARG A 14 12.40 -7.23 -1.03
C ARG A 14 13.22 -7.65 0.20
N ASP A 15 13.60 -6.69 1.05
CA ASP A 15 14.36 -6.90 2.28
C ASP A 15 13.47 -7.20 3.50
N GLY A 16 12.14 -7.10 3.36
CA GLY A 16 11.18 -7.26 4.46
C GLY A 16 11.16 -6.08 5.44
N TYR A 17 11.97 -5.05 5.21
CA TYR A 17 12.08 -3.89 6.11
C TYR A 17 10.81 -3.05 6.16
N ILE A 18 10.09 -2.91 5.04
CA ILE A 18 8.83 -2.16 4.98
C ILE A 18 7.71 -3.15 4.72
N ARG A 19 6.65 -3.07 5.53
CA ARG A 19 5.41 -3.83 5.38
C ARG A 19 4.25 -2.85 5.25
N HIS A 20 3.51 -2.93 4.16
CA HIS A 20 2.44 -2.04 3.80
C HIS A 20 1.18 -2.88 3.60
N GLU A 21 0.26 -2.82 4.55
CA GLU A 21 -0.98 -3.57 4.53
C GLU A 21 -2.10 -2.74 3.91
N LEU A 22 -2.75 -3.27 2.87
CA LEU A 22 -3.97 -2.71 2.31
C LEU A 22 -5.17 -3.43 2.91
N LEU A 23 -5.97 -2.71 3.70
CA LEU A 23 -7.13 -3.24 4.40
C LEU A 23 -8.40 -3.17 3.54
N PRO A 24 -9.32 -4.14 3.66
CA PRO A 24 -10.54 -4.20 2.85
C PRO A 24 -11.52 -3.04 3.06
N ASN A 25 -11.33 -2.24 4.12
CA ASN A 25 -12.10 -1.03 4.39
C ASN A 25 -11.57 0.22 3.65
N GLY A 26 -10.61 0.06 2.73
CA GLY A 26 -10.01 1.18 1.98
C GLY A 26 -8.99 1.98 2.78
N ARG A 27 -8.39 1.37 3.80
CA ARG A 27 -7.34 1.97 4.64
C ARG A 27 -6.03 1.23 4.46
N TYR A 28 -4.91 1.91 4.59
CA TYR A 28 -3.60 1.25 4.61
C TYR A 28 -2.89 1.48 5.94
N ASP A 29 -2.02 0.54 6.30
CA ASP A 29 -1.07 0.65 7.41
C ASP A 29 0.34 0.31 6.90
N GLU A 30 1.29 1.21 7.09
CA GLU A 30 2.69 0.99 6.75
C GLU A 30 3.54 0.88 8.01
N ALA A 31 4.16 -0.27 8.21
CA ALA A 31 5.19 -0.51 9.22
C ALA A 31 6.60 -0.48 8.59
N ARG A 32 7.57 0.11 9.30
CA ARG A 32 8.98 0.13 8.90
C ARG A 32 9.85 -0.42 10.02
N GLY A 33 10.44 -1.59 9.81
CA GLY A 33 11.27 -2.30 10.78
C GLY A 33 10.55 -2.48 12.12
N ASN A 34 11.08 -1.88 13.18
CA ASN A 34 10.50 -1.94 14.51
C ASN A 34 9.36 -0.93 14.75
N LYS A 35 9.14 0.03 13.84
CA LYS A 35 8.07 1.01 13.96
C LYS A 35 6.82 0.48 13.26
N LYS A 36 5.91 -0.09 14.07
CA LYS A 36 4.56 -0.45 13.64
C LYS A 36 3.75 0.83 13.36
N SER A 37 2.93 0.83 12.30
CA SER A 37 2.07 1.96 11.93
C SER A 37 2.83 3.29 11.81
N ALA A 38 3.92 3.28 11.04
CA ALA A 38 4.67 4.48 10.71
C ALA A 38 3.83 5.48 9.91
N TYR A 39 2.99 4.98 9.00
CA TYR A 39 2.03 5.77 8.22
C TYR A 39 0.70 5.02 8.11
N GLN A 40 -0.40 5.78 8.10
CA GLN A 40 -1.73 5.21 7.97
C GLN A 40 -2.65 6.23 7.30
N GLY A 41 -3.57 5.71 6.49
CA GLY A 41 -4.46 6.58 5.75
C GLY A 41 -5.50 5.82 4.99
N SER A 42 -6.15 6.54 4.09
CA SER A 42 -7.10 5.99 3.12
C SER A 42 -6.43 5.81 1.76
N TYR A 43 -6.93 4.88 0.97
CA TYR A 43 -6.48 4.72 -0.41
C TYR A 43 -7.67 4.50 -1.35
N ILE A 44 -7.46 4.82 -2.61
CA ILE A 44 -8.42 4.62 -3.70
C ILE A 44 -7.68 3.92 -4.84
N ILE A 45 -8.29 2.89 -5.42
CA ILE A 45 -7.71 2.14 -6.54
C ILE A 45 -8.53 2.40 -7.80
N THR A 46 -7.86 2.89 -8.84
CA THR A 46 -8.43 3.18 -10.15
C THR A 46 -7.72 2.32 -11.21
N GLY A 47 -8.34 1.19 -11.57
CA GLY A 47 -7.70 0.20 -12.45
C GLY A 47 -6.51 -0.46 -11.76
N ASP A 48 -5.31 -0.16 -12.24
CA ASP A 48 -4.03 -0.59 -11.67
C ASP A 48 -3.27 0.55 -10.97
N HIS A 49 -3.86 1.74 -10.85
CA HIS A 49 -3.31 2.87 -10.10
C HIS A 49 -3.89 2.94 -8.69
N ILE A 50 -3.09 3.36 -7.71
CA ILE A 50 -3.50 3.58 -6.33
C ILE A 50 -3.12 4.98 -5.86
N ASP A 51 -4.12 5.71 -5.39
CA ASP A 51 -3.96 7.01 -4.74
C ASP A 51 -4.09 6.84 -3.23
N TYR A 52 -3.16 7.43 -2.49
CA TYR A 52 -3.11 7.43 -1.05
C TYR A 52 -3.41 8.82 -0.50
N LYS A 53 -4.13 8.84 0.61
CA LYS A 53 -4.38 10.04 1.40
C LYS A 53 -4.20 9.72 2.88
N ASP A 54 -3.09 10.18 3.43
CA ASP A 54 -2.73 10.04 4.82
C ASP A 54 -3.58 10.96 5.71
N ASP A 55 -3.83 10.57 6.95
CA ASP A 55 -4.58 11.37 7.93
C ASP A 55 -3.91 12.73 8.23
N THR A 56 -2.60 12.85 7.99
CA THR A 56 -1.85 14.11 8.12
C THR A 56 -2.04 15.08 6.94
N GLY A 57 -2.75 14.66 5.88
CA GLY A 57 -2.97 15.45 4.68
C GLY A 57 -1.91 15.27 3.58
N PHE A 58 -0.96 14.35 3.76
CA PHE A 58 -0.05 13.94 2.70
C PHE A 58 -0.77 13.07 1.67
N THR A 59 -0.49 13.29 0.39
CA THR A 59 -0.98 12.47 -0.71
C THR A 59 0.17 11.79 -1.40
N ALA A 60 -0.01 10.55 -1.79
CA ALA A 60 0.98 9.80 -2.55
C ALA A 60 0.28 8.92 -3.57
N ASP A 61 1.01 8.51 -4.59
CA ASP A 61 0.51 7.68 -5.66
C ASP A 61 1.35 6.41 -5.81
N GLY A 62 0.80 5.43 -6.50
CA GLY A 62 1.49 4.20 -6.85
C GLY A 62 0.79 3.45 -7.98
N ASP A 63 1.52 2.53 -8.58
CA ASP A 63 1.02 1.67 -9.65
C ASP A 63 1.25 0.20 -9.31
N PHE A 64 0.24 -0.62 -9.53
CA PHE A 64 0.38 -2.08 -9.57
C PHE A 64 0.83 -2.51 -10.97
N ARG A 65 1.98 -3.16 -11.07
CA ARG A 65 2.49 -3.70 -12.33
C ARG A 65 2.90 -5.14 -12.11
N GLU A 66 2.28 -6.06 -12.84
CA GLU A 66 2.60 -7.49 -12.79
C GLU A 66 2.56 -8.10 -11.36
N GLY A 67 1.68 -7.59 -10.50
CA GLY A 67 1.57 -8.05 -9.10
C GLY A 67 2.58 -7.42 -8.14
N ILE A 68 3.28 -6.37 -8.57
CA ILE A 68 4.22 -5.59 -7.77
C ILE A 68 3.66 -4.17 -7.59
N LEU A 69 3.74 -3.62 -6.39
CA LEU A 69 3.36 -2.25 -6.08
C LEU A 69 4.58 -1.34 -6.19
N TYR A 70 4.51 -0.39 -7.11
CA TYR A 70 5.49 0.67 -7.27
C TYR A 70 4.93 1.93 -6.63
N HIS A 71 5.51 2.35 -5.50
CA HIS A 71 4.99 3.46 -4.71
C HIS A 71 6.13 4.31 -4.17
N ALA A 72 6.11 5.62 -4.44
CA ALA A 72 7.10 6.59 -3.93
C ALA A 72 8.57 6.16 -4.12
N GLY A 73 8.90 5.54 -5.26
CA GLY A 73 10.24 5.02 -5.57
C GLY A 73 10.60 3.70 -4.88
N MET A 74 9.68 3.13 -4.11
CA MET A 74 9.80 1.81 -3.49
C MET A 74 9.11 0.76 -4.35
N VAL A 75 9.62 -0.47 -4.25
CA VAL A 75 9.07 -1.65 -4.91
C VAL A 75 8.64 -2.63 -3.82
N LEU A 76 7.34 -2.88 -3.73
CA LEU A 76 6.74 -3.79 -2.76
C LEU A 76 6.12 -4.98 -3.47
N TYR A 77 6.29 -6.15 -2.88
CA TYR A 77 5.82 -7.43 -3.36
C TYR A 77 4.71 -7.91 -2.45
N ARG A 78 3.69 -8.54 -3.01
CA ARG A 78 2.63 -9.13 -2.22
C ARG A 78 3.18 -10.27 -1.37
N GLU A 79 2.94 -10.21 -0.06
CA GLU A 79 3.14 -11.31 0.89
C GLU A 79 1.88 -12.20 0.80
N ASP A 80 2.09 -13.48 0.46
CA ASP A 80 1.05 -14.52 0.35
C ASP A 80 0.72 -15.13 1.71
#